data_AF-A0A8S0FY72-F1
#
_entry.id   AF-A0A8S0FY72-F1
#
_cell.length_a   1.000
_cell.length_b   1.000
_cell.length_c   1.000
_cell.angle_alpha   90.00
_cell.angle_beta   90.00
_cell.angle_gamma   90.00
#
_symmetry.space_group_name_H-M   'P 1'
#
loop_
_entity.id
_entity.type
_entity.pdbx_description
1 polymer ?
#
loop_
_entity_poly.entity_id
_entity_poly.type
_entity_poly.pdbx_seq_one_letter_code
_entity_poly.pdbx_strand_id
1 'polypeptide(L)' 'MNVLPVLDAVLARLREKLPQLQVEYFPEKPAEYRLNHPVGALLLSYAGSRFDRPDDTGAVIQSQTIQLCVTVVLPPAQR' A
#
# COMPACT_ATOMS: atom_id res chain seq x y z
N MET A 1 0.12 -12.32 11.90
CA MET A 1 0.83 -11.03 11.96
C MET A 1 -0.19 -9.90 11.77
N ASN A 2 -0.10 -8.81 12.54
CA ASN A 2 -0.85 -7.59 12.22
C ASN A 2 -0.15 -6.87 11.05
N VAL A 3 -0.83 -6.70 9.92
CA VAL A 3 -0.26 -6.09 8.71
C VAL A 3 -0.31 -4.56 8.73
N LEU A 4 -1.18 -3.97 9.56
CA LEU A 4 -1.36 -2.51 9.60
C LEU A 4 -0.07 -1.74 9.93
N PRO A 5 0.77 -2.17 10.91
CA PRO A 5 2.04 -1.50 11.17
C PRO A 5 3.03 -1.52 9.99
N VAL A 6 2.96 -2.55 9.13
CA VAL A 6 3.77 -2.60 7.90
C VAL A 6 3.28 -1.56 6.90
N LEU A 7 1.96 -1.44 6.75
CA LEU A 7 1.34 -0.41 5.92
C LEU A 7 1.68 1.00 6.41
N ASP A 8 1.60 1.25 7.72
CA ASP A 8 1.96 2.54 8.33
C ASP A 8 3.44 2.89 8.06
N ALA A 9 4.34 1.90 8.20
CA ALA A 9 5.77 2.09 7.94
C ALA A 9 6.06 2.38 6.46
N VAL A 10 5.36 1.71 5.53
CA VAL A 10 5.50 1.99 4.09
C VAL A 10 4.97 3.38 3.77
N LEU A 11 3.82 3.76 4.32
CA LEU A 11 3.22 5.07 4.13
C LEU A 11 4.13 6.18 4.67
N ALA A 12 4.72 6.01 5.86
CA ALA A 12 5.71 6.94 6.40
C ALA A 12 6.95 7.05 5.50
N ARG A 13 7.50 5.92 5.04
CA ARG A 13 8.65 5.90 4.12
C ARG A 13 8.37 6.62 2.81
N LEU A 14 7.17 6.42 2.24
CA LEU A 14 6.78 7.07 0.99
C LEU A 14 6.65 8.59 1.19
N ARG A 15 6.08 9.05 2.31
CA ARG A 15 6.02 10.48 2.65
C ARG A 15 7.39 11.11 2.79
N GLU A 16 8.34 10.42 3.43
CA GLU A 16 9.72 10.89 3.56
C GLU A 16 10.44 11.00 2.22
N LYS A 17 10.23 10.04 1.32
CA LYS A 17 10.97 9.94 0.05
C LYS A 17 10.34 10.74 -1.09
N LEU A 18 9.04 10.98 -1.05
CA LEU A 18 8.28 11.66 -2.08
C LEU A 18 7.39 12.75 -1.46
N PRO A 19 7.96 13.74 -0.76
CA PRO A 19 7.21 14.78 -0.05
C PRO A 19 6.36 15.67 -0.98
N GLN A 20 6.65 15.66 -2.28
CA GLN A 20 5.91 16.39 -3.30
C GLN A 20 4.62 15.69 -3.75
N LEU A 21 4.31 14.49 -3.27
CA LEU A 21 3.06 13.77 -3.55
C LEU A 21 2.26 13.60 -2.26
N GLN A 22 0.93 13.66 -2.38
CA GLN A 22 0.06 13.21 -1.28
C GLN A 22 0.22 11.69 -1.13
N VAL A 23 0.41 11.20 0.09
CA VAL A 23 0.52 9.75 0.35
C VAL A 23 -0.51 9.36 1.39
N GLU A 24 -1.40 8.46 1.00
CA GLU A 24 -2.55 8.04 1.81
C GLU A 24 -2.94 6.59 1.52
N TYR A 25 -3.84 6.06 2.35
CA TYR A 25 -4.43 4.74 2.10
C TYR A 25 -5.37 4.79 0.91
N PHE A 26 -5.44 3.69 0.18
CA PHE A 26 -6.42 3.53 -0.87
C PHE A 26 -7.83 3.59 -0.26
N PRO A 27 -8.72 4.46 -0.76
CA PRO A 27 -10.01 4.71 -0.13
C PRO A 27 -10.92 3.49 -0.23
N GLU A 28 -11.78 3.29 0.78
CA GLU A 28 -12.80 2.23 0.77
C GLU A 28 -13.83 2.42 -0.35
N LYS A 29 -14.00 3.66 -0.82
CA LYS A 29 -14.87 4.03 -1.94
C LYS A 29 -14.08 4.67 -3.08
N PRO A 30 -13.44 3.86 -3.95
CA PRO A 30 -12.56 4.38 -5.00
C PRO A 30 -13.29 5.24 -6.02
N ALA A 31 -14.57 4.96 -6.27
CA ALA A 31 -15.41 5.74 -7.19
C ALA A 31 -15.66 7.18 -6.72
N GLU A 32 -15.52 7.46 -5.43
CA GLU A 32 -15.69 8.80 -4.85
C GLU A 32 -14.34 9.54 -4.71
N TYR A 33 -13.23 8.88 -5.04
CA TYR A 33 -11.90 9.47 -4.89
C TYR A 33 -11.71 10.69 -5.80
N ARG A 34 -11.20 11.78 -5.23
CA ARG A 34 -10.82 12.99 -5.96
C ARG A 34 -9.38 13.34 -5.62
N LEU A 35 -8.56 13.47 -6.65
CA LEU A 35 -7.21 13.99 -6.50
C LEU A 35 -7.29 15.51 -6.29
N ASN A 36 -7.02 15.95 -5.06
CA ASN A 36 -6.97 17.37 -4.71
C ASN A 36 -5.53 17.93 -4.69
N HIS A 37 -4.52 17.07 -4.60
CA HIS A 37 -3.13 17.48 -4.56
C HIS A 37 -2.63 17.92 -5.95
N PRO A 38 -2.00 19.11 -6.09
CA PRO A 38 -1.68 19.70 -7.39
C PRO A 38 -0.66 18.89 -8.21
N VAL A 39 0.17 18.08 -7.54
CA VAL A 39 1.21 17.26 -8.20
C VAL A 39 0.74 15.81 -8.46
N GLY A 40 -0.16 15.29 -7.63
CA GLY A 40 -0.52 13.87 -7.62
C GLY A 40 -0.53 13.24 -6.23
N ALA A 41 -0.96 11.98 -6.18
CA ALA A 41 -1.06 11.18 -4.97
C ALA A 41 -0.60 9.72 -5.17
N LEU A 42 -0.14 9.11 -4.09
CA LEU A 42 0.17 7.69 -3.95
C LEU A 42 -0.84 7.05 -2.98
N LEU A 43 -1.57 6.06 -3.49
CA LEU A 43 -2.59 5.34 -2.73
C LEU A 43 -2.11 3.94 -2.39
N LEU A 44 -1.82 3.69 -1.10
CA LEU A 44 -1.33 2.40 -0.61
C LEU A 44 -2.48 1.47 -0.24
N SER A 45 -2.44 0.23 -0.72
CA SER A 45 -3.38 -0.83 -0.38
C SER A 45 -2.68 -2.14 -0.04
N TYR A 46 -3.34 -2.94 0.80
CA TYR A 46 -2.98 -4.33 1.04
C TYR A 46 -3.74 -5.21 0.06
N ALA A 47 -3.01 -5.85 -0.86
CA ALA A 47 -3.59 -6.69 -1.91
C ALA A 47 -3.82 -8.15 -1.45
N GLY A 48 -3.37 -8.51 -0.26
CA GLY A 48 -3.50 -9.84 0.32
C GLY A 48 -2.18 -10.42 0.81
N SER A 49 -2.24 -11.63 1.36
CA SER A 49 -1.05 -12.40 1.73
C SER A 49 -1.16 -13.82 1.19
N ARG A 50 -0.01 -14.42 0.88
CA ARG A 50 0.12 -15.84 0.56
C ARG A 50 0.86 -16.54 1.70
N PHE A 51 0.37 -17.69 2.09
CA PHE A 51 0.98 -18.55 3.09
C PHE A 51 1.48 -19.81 2.38
N ASP A 52 2.77 -20.11 2.52
CA ASP A 52 3.36 -21.30 1.92
C ASP A 52 3.03 -22.57 2.71
N ARG A 53 3.45 -23.73 2.18
CA ARG A 53 3.25 -25.02 2.86
C ARG A 53 3.90 -24.99 4.25
N PRO A 54 3.31 -25.68 5.25
CA PRO A 54 3.95 -25.85 6.54
C PRO A 54 5.31 -26.53 6.40
N ASP A 55 6.30 -26.05 7.13
CA ASP A 55 7.58 -26.76 7.27
C ASP A 55 7.38 -28.02 8.14
N ASP A 56 7.87 -29.17 7.69
CA ASP A 56 7.80 -30.47 8.39
C ASP A 56 8.70 -30.48 9.65
N THR A 57 8.32 -29.69 10.65
CA THR A 57 9.05 -29.49 11.90
C THR A 57 8.27 -29.96 13.12
N GLY A 58 7.16 -30.68 12.93
CA GLY A 58 6.24 -31.06 14.00
C GLY A 58 5.42 -29.88 14.56
N ALA A 59 5.55 -28.70 13.95
CA ALA A 59 4.80 -27.48 14.26
C ALA A 59 4.29 -26.85 12.95
N VAL A 60 3.14 -26.17 13.00
CA VAL A 60 2.62 -25.43 11.84
C VAL A 60 3.35 -24.09 11.73
N ILE A 61 4.43 -24.07 10.95
CA ILE A 61 5.21 -22.86 10.63
C ILE A 61 5.06 -22.61 9.13
N GLN A 62 4.58 -21.42 8.75
CA GLN A 62 4.36 -21.04 7.35
C GLN A 62 4.93 -19.65 7.08
N SER A 63 5.72 -19.53 6.02
CA SER A 63 6.16 -18.23 5.52
C SER A 63 4.97 -17.43 5.00
N GLN A 64 4.83 -16.18 5.44
CA GLN A 64 3.81 -15.24 4.98
C GLN A 64 4.43 -14.23 4.01
N THR A 65 4.02 -14.26 2.74
CA THR A 65 4.35 -13.26 1.74
C THR A 65 3.23 -12.21 1.66
N ILE A 66 3.52 -10.97 2.07
CA ILE A 66 2.58 -9.84 2.04
C ILE A 66 2.65 -9.16 0.66
N GLN A 67 1.50 -8.97 0.02
CA GLN A 67 1.39 -8.23 -1.24
C GLN A 67 0.83 -6.84 -0.96
N LEU A 68 1.59 -5.80 -1.32
CA LEU A 68 1.20 -4.40 -1.23
C LEU A 68 1.08 -3.82 -2.63
N CYS A 69 0.12 -2.93 -2.84
CA CYS A 69 -0.07 -2.23 -4.11
C CYS A 69 -0.08 -0.71 -3.86
N VAL A 70 0.70 0.02 -4.64
CA VAL A 70 0.75 1.49 -4.63
C VAL A 70 0.19 1.98 -5.97
N THR A 71 -0.96 2.63 -5.93
CA THR A 71 -1.56 3.27 -7.11
C THR A 71 -1.09 4.70 -7.21
N VAL A 72 -0.58 5.09 -8.38
CA VAL A 72 -0.12 6.46 -8.65
C VAL A 72 -1.24 7.20 -9.38
N VAL A 73 -1.69 8.32 -8.83
CA VAL A 73 -2.71 9.18 -9.44
C VAL A 73 -2.09 10.54 -9.75
N LEU A 74 -2.09 10.93 -11.03
CA LEU A 74 -1.55 12.20 -11.49
C LEU A 74 -2.67 13.07 -12.07
N PRO A 75 -2.56 14.40 -11.97
CA PRO A 75 -3.49 15.30 -12.63
C PRO A 75 -3.41 15.13 -14.16
N PRO A 76 -4.47 15.45 -14.90
CA PRO A 76 -4.44 15.43 -16.35
C PRO A 76 -3.35 16.38 -16.86
N ALA A 77 -2.57 15.93 -17.84
CA ALA A 77 -1.56 16.77 -18.48
C ALA A 77 -2.26 17.95 -19.17
N GLN A 78 -1.96 19.18 -18.75
CA GLN A 78 -2.32 20.37 -19.51
C GLN A 78 -1.46 20.38 -20.78
N ARG A 79 -2.11 20.26 -21.94
CA ARG A 79 -1.50 20.52 -23.26
C ARG A 79 -1.47 22.02 -23.53
#